data_AF-A0A7S0LAD2-F1
#
_entry.id   AF-A0A7S0LAD2-F1
#
_cell.length_a   1.000
_cell.length_b   1.000
_cell.length_c   1.000
_cell.angle_alpha   90.00
_cell.angle_beta   90.00
_cell.angle_gamma   90.00
#
_symmetry.space_group_name_H-M   'P 1'
#
loop_
_entity.id
_entity.type
_entity.pdbx_description
1 polymer ?
#
loop_
_entity_poly.entity_id
_entity_poly.type
_entity_poly.pdbx_seq_one_letter_code
_entity_poly.pdbx_strand_id
1 'polypeptide(L)'
;ARGKLDEALPLKRESLGVKRKVLGDRHPDTLLSVNNLAVLLNDLGRTTGNSKMLREAEPLKREALAGCREVLGNRHPHTLASISNLADMLMQLGHVDPRALQEAEPLCREALAGCREVFSNNHPDTLKAV
;
A
#
# COMPACT_ATOMS: atom_id res chain seq x y z
N ALA A 1 -17.42 -13.23 5.48
CA ALA A 1 -16.10 -12.63 5.18
C ALA A 1 -15.59 -11.68 6.28
N ARG A 2 -16.46 -10.93 6.97
CA ARG A 2 -16.09 -9.91 7.99
C ARG A 2 -15.24 -10.45 9.17
N GLY A 3 -15.59 -11.61 9.72
CA GLY A 3 -14.88 -12.20 10.86
C GLY A 3 -13.40 -12.52 10.63
N LYS A 4 -13.01 -12.97 9.42
CA LYS A 4 -11.60 -13.27 9.12
C LYS A 4 -10.72 -12.02 9.03
N LEU A 5 -11.29 -10.88 8.64
CA LEU A 5 -10.55 -9.62 8.51
C LEU A 5 -10.40 -8.93 9.86
N ASP A 6 -11.42 -9.00 10.72
CA ASP A 6 -11.37 -8.45 12.08
C ASP A 6 -10.35 -9.20 12.96
N GLU A 7 -10.21 -10.53 12.81
CA GLU A 7 -9.15 -11.31 13.48
C GLU A 7 -7.74 -11.03 12.92
N ALA A 8 -7.63 -10.69 11.63
CA ALA A 8 -6.33 -10.44 11.00
C ALA A 8 -5.69 -9.12 11.46
N LEU A 9 -6.48 -8.11 11.82
CA LEU A 9 -5.98 -6.79 12.19
C LEU A 9 -5.07 -6.79 13.44
N PRO A 10 -5.46 -7.36 14.60
CA PRO A 10 -4.60 -7.40 15.77
C PRO A 10 -3.31 -8.21 15.51
N LEU A 11 -3.40 -9.34 14.80
CA LEU A 11 -2.25 -10.16 14.44
C LEU A 11 -1.27 -9.42 13.52
N LYS A 12 -1.78 -8.65 12.55
CA LYS A 12 -0.93 -7.80 11.68
C LYS A 12 -0.23 -6.69 12.47
N ARG A 13 -0.92 -6.07 13.44
CA ARG A 13 -0.32 -5.05 14.32
C ARG A 13 0.78 -5.63 15.21
N GLU A 14 0.52 -6.77 15.83
CA GLU A 14 1.50 -7.47 16.65
C GLU A 14 2.73 -7.87 15.82
N SER A 15 2.50 -8.52 14.68
CA SER A 15 3.57 -8.91 13.75
C SER A 15 4.40 -7.72 13.30
N LEU A 16 3.77 -6.58 13.00
CA LEU A 16 4.48 -5.35 12.65
C LEU A 16 5.33 -4.83 13.83
N GLY A 17 4.79 -4.83 15.06
CA GLY A 17 5.52 -4.42 16.25
C GLY A 17 6.78 -5.27 16.50
N VAL A 18 6.66 -6.60 16.34
CA VAL A 18 7.80 -7.51 16.45
C VAL A 18 8.84 -7.23 15.35
N LYS A 19 8.41 -7.05 14.09
CA LYS A 19 9.33 -6.77 12.99
C LYS A 19 10.06 -5.44 13.14
N ARG A 20 9.37 -4.37 13.56
CA ARG A 20 10.01 -3.08 13.88
C ARG A 20 11.08 -3.24 14.96
N LYS A 21 10.80 -4.01 16.01
CA LYS A 21 11.75 -4.24 17.10
C LYS A 21 12.96 -5.10 16.69
N VAL A 22 12.74 -6.14 15.88
CA VAL A 22 13.77 -7.14 15.56
C VAL A 22 14.58 -6.75 14.32
N LEU A 23 13.92 -6.25 13.28
CA LEU A 23 14.50 -5.98 11.97
C LEU A 23 14.76 -4.47 11.74
N GLY A 24 14.06 -3.61 12.49
CA GLY A 24 14.06 -2.16 12.28
C GLY A 24 13.02 -1.69 11.26
N ASP A 25 12.77 -0.38 11.24
CA ASP A 25 11.72 0.23 10.41
C ASP A 25 12.00 0.19 8.90
N ARG A 26 13.29 0.20 8.53
CA ARG A 26 13.74 0.21 7.12
C ARG A 26 13.97 -1.19 6.55
N HIS A 27 13.74 -2.25 7.31
CA HIS A 27 13.89 -3.59 6.76
C HIS A 27 12.78 -3.88 5.73
N PRO A 28 13.09 -4.50 4.58
CA PRO A 28 12.10 -4.80 3.54
C PRO A 28 10.85 -5.52 4.06
N ASP A 29 11.03 -6.51 4.94
CA ASP A 29 9.90 -7.24 5.56
C ASP A 29 9.05 -6.40 6.51
N THR A 30 9.66 -5.41 7.18
CA THR A 30 8.94 -4.45 8.02
C THR A 30 8.10 -3.56 7.13
N LEU A 31 8.70 -2.97 6.09
CA LEU A 31 8.02 -2.10 5.12
C LEU A 31 6.86 -2.82 4.40
N LEU A 32 7.07 -4.08 4.00
CA LEU A 32 6.02 -4.92 3.44
C LEU A 32 4.87 -5.13 4.44
N SER A 33 5.19 -5.30 5.72
CA SER A 33 4.17 -5.47 6.77
C SER A 33 3.39 -4.18 7.03
N VAL A 34 4.05 -3.02 6.99
CA VAL A 34 3.40 -1.70 7.02
C VAL A 34 2.45 -1.55 5.82
N ASN A 35 2.91 -1.86 4.61
CA ASN A 35 2.09 -1.79 3.40
C ASN A 35 0.83 -2.66 3.52
N ASN A 36 0.99 -3.89 4.00
CA ASN A 36 -0.10 -4.85 4.14
C ASN A 36 -1.10 -4.45 5.23
N LEU A 37 -0.64 -3.89 6.35
CA LEU A 37 -1.52 -3.34 7.37
C LEU A 37 -2.34 -2.17 6.83
N ALA A 38 -1.72 -1.29 6.03
CA ALA A 38 -2.41 -0.19 5.38
C ALA A 38 -3.50 -0.66 4.40
N VAL A 39 -3.24 -1.71 3.58
CA VAL A 39 -4.28 -2.29 2.71
C VAL A 39 -5.44 -2.82 3.54
N LEU A 40 -5.15 -3.60 4.59
CA LEU A 40 -6.18 -4.20 5.44
C LEU A 40 -7.05 -3.12 6.12
N LEU A 41 -6.43 -2.06 6.63
CA LEU A 41 -7.14 -0.93 7.25
C LEU A 41 -8.03 -0.19 6.22
N ASN A 42 -7.56 -0.02 4.99
CA ASN A 42 -8.37 0.56 3.93
C ASN A 42 -9.60 -0.29 3.62
N ASP A 43 -9.41 -1.59 3.41
CA ASP A 43 -10.48 -2.52 3.06
C ASP A 43 -11.50 -2.64 4.20
N LEU A 44 -11.04 -2.74 5.45
CA LEU A 44 -11.91 -2.75 6.63
C LEU A 44 -12.63 -1.41 6.80
N GLY A 45 -11.91 -0.29 6.69
CA GLY A 45 -12.49 1.05 6.80
C GLY A 45 -13.59 1.28 5.77
N ARG A 46 -13.39 0.82 4.53
CA ARG A 46 -14.40 0.92 3.46
C ARG A 46 -15.59 0.01 3.69
N THR A 47 -15.36 -1.26 4.00
CA THR A 47 -16.44 -2.25 4.19
C THR A 47 -17.28 -1.99 5.45
N THR A 48 -16.70 -1.35 6.46
CA THR A 48 -17.38 -1.03 7.72
C THR A 48 -17.85 0.41 7.83
N GLY A 49 -17.48 1.28 6.88
CA GLY A 49 -17.71 2.73 6.97
C GLY A 49 -16.88 3.41 8.07
N ASN A 50 -15.82 2.78 8.56
CA ASN A 50 -15.01 3.28 9.66
C ASN A 50 -13.93 4.26 9.17
N SER A 51 -14.26 5.55 9.19
CA SER A 51 -13.34 6.62 8.78
C SER A 51 -12.06 6.70 9.61
N LYS A 52 -12.02 6.13 10.83
CA LYS A 52 -10.79 6.08 11.64
C LYS A 52 -9.76 5.13 11.02
N MET A 53 -10.21 3.97 10.53
CA MET A 53 -9.32 3.01 9.86
C MET A 53 -8.79 3.58 8.55
N LEU A 54 -9.61 4.30 7.79
CA LEU A 54 -9.18 5.00 6.57
C LEU A 54 -8.09 6.04 6.86
N ARG A 55 -8.28 6.86 7.91
CA ARG A 55 -7.29 7.85 8.35
C ARG A 55 -5.99 7.23 8.87
N GLU A 56 -6.02 6.00 9.36
CA GLU A 56 -4.82 5.27 9.78
C GLU A 56 -4.08 4.62 8.59
N ALA A 57 -4.81 4.21 7.55
CA ALA A 57 -4.25 3.50 6.40
C ALA A 57 -3.31 4.37 5.55
N GLU A 58 -3.70 5.62 5.30
CA GLU A 58 -2.96 6.56 4.44
C GLU A 58 -1.52 6.85 4.92
N PRO A 59 -1.26 7.26 6.18
CA PRO A 59 0.10 7.54 6.65
C PRO A 59 0.99 6.29 6.62
N LEU A 60 0.43 5.12 6.98
CA LEU A 60 1.16 3.84 6.89
C LEU A 60 1.53 3.52 5.44
N LYS A 61 0.63 3.79 4.48
CA LYS A 61 0.94 3.58 3.06
C LYS A 61 2.08 4.48 2.59
N ARG A 62 2.07 5.76 2.97
CA ARG A 62 3.15 6.70 2.63
C ARG A 62 4.47 6.31 3.31
N GLU A 63 4.45 5.86 4.55
CA GLU A 63 5.62 5.33 5.25
C GLU A 63 6.24 4.15 4.48
N ALA A 64 5.42 3.15 4.15
CA ALA A 64 5.88 1.97 3.42
C ALA A 64 6.46 2.35 2.04
N LEU A 65 5.79 3.23 1.30
CA LEU A 65 6.28 3.68 0.00
C LEU A 65 7.63 4.40 0.11
N ALA A 66 7.75 5.35 1.04
CA ALA A 66 9.00 6.09 1.24
C ALA A 66 10.16 5.16 1.60
N GLY A 67 9.93 4.21 2.52
CA GLY A 67 10.95 3.23 2.89
C GLY A 67 11.29 2.26 1.76
N CYS A 68 10.31 1.78 0.99
CA CYS A 68 10.57 0.91 -0.16
C CYS A 68 11.40 1.62 -1.23
N ARG A 69 11.12 2.90 -1.52
CA ARG A 69 11.93 3.70 -2.46
C ARG A 69 13.37 3.84 -1.98
N GLU A 70 13.57 4.13 -0.71
CA GLU A 70 14.89 4.31 -0.10
C GLU A 70 15.71 3.01 -0.09
N VAL A 71 15.09 1.89 0.29
CA VAL A 71 15.80 0.64 0.60
C VAL A 71 15.90 -0.28 -0.62
N LEU A 72 14.85 -0.34 -1.44
CA LEU A 72 14.73 -1.28 -2.55
C LEU A 72 14.88 -0.59 -3.91
N GLY A 73 14.72 0.73 -3.96
CA GLY A 73 14.70 1.50 -5.19
C GLY A 73 13.34 1.50 -5.89
N ASN A 74 13.18 2.43 -6.85
CA ASN A 74 11.89 2.72 -7.50
C ASN A 74 11.38 1.59 -8.42
N ARG A 75 12.28 0.72 -8.91
CA ARG A 75 11.95 -0.37 -9.83
C ARG A 75 11.79 -1.73 -9.14
N HIS A 76 11.92 -1.78 -7.81
CA HIS A 76 11.72 -3.04 -7.13
C HIS A 76 10.23 -3.41 -7.12
N PRO A 77 9.86 -4.69 -7.35
CA PRO A 77 8.48 -5.17 -7.31
C PRO A 77 7.67 -4.69 -6.11
N HIS A 78 8.26 -4.70 -4.91
CA HIS A 78 7.58 -4.25 -3.69
C HIS A 78 7.34 -2.74 -3.66
N THR A 79 8.25 -1.95 -4.24
CA THR A 79 8.06 -0.50 -4.38
C THR A 79 6.94 -0.22 -5.35
N LEU A 80 6.93 -0.88 -6.52
CA LEU A 80 5.88 -0.76 -7.52
C LEU A 80 4.50 -1.16 -6.96
N ALA A 81 4.42 -2.27 -6.25
CA ALA A 81 3.19 -2.68 -5.56
C ALA A 81 2.74 -1.64 -4.52
N SER A 82 3.66 -1.03 -3.78
CA SER A 82 3.33 0.04 -2.83
C SER A 82 2.83 1.31 -3.53
N ILE A 83 3.38 1.66 -4.70
CA ILE A 83 2.92 2.78 -5.53
C ILE A 83 1.50 2.52 -6.03
N SER A 84 1.24 1.35 -6.63
CA SER A 84 -0.09 0.97 -7.12
C SER A 84 -1.13 1.00 -6.01
N ASN A 85 -0.81 0.45 -4.84
CA ASN A 85 -1.74 0.44 -3.71
C ASN A 85 -2.06 1.85 -3.17
N LEU A 86 -1.11 2.78 -3.21
CA LEU A 86 -1.36 4.17 -2.83
C LEU A 86 -2.22 4.88 -3.88
N ALA A 87 -1.94 4.65 -5.16
CA ALA A 87 -2.71 5.22 -6.25
C ALA A 87 -4.18 4.73 -6.20
N ASP A 88 -4.40 3.44 -5.99
CA ASP A 88 -5.74 2.86 -5.82
C ASP A 88 -6.51 3.48 -4.64
N MET A 89 -5.83 3.70 -3.51
CA MET A 89 -6.41 4.35 -2.33
C MET A 89 -6.81 5.80 -2.65
N LEU A 90 -5.94 6.55 -3.33
CA LEU A 90 -6.20 7.93 -3.72
C LEU A 90 -7.33 8.03 -4.77
N MET A 91 -7.38 7.12 -5.73
CA MET A 91 -8.49 7.04 -6.69
C MET A 91 -9.83 6.78 -6.01
N GLN A 92 -9.85 5.91 -4.99
CA GLN A 92 -11.04 5.64 -4.19
C GLN A 92 -11.47 6.86 -3.36
N LEU A 93 -10.51 7.65 -2.87
CA LEU A 93 -10.75 8.92 -2.19
C LEU A 93 -11.13 10.05 -3.16
N GLY A 94 -10.90 9.88 -4.46
CA GLY A 94 -11.17 10.86 -5.51
C GLY A 94 -12.64 11.28 -5.64
N HIS A 95 -13.57 10.42 -5.21
CA HIS A 95 -15.00 10.78 -5.12
C HIS A 95 -15.28 11.80 -4.00
N VAL A 96 -14.36 11.95 -3.04
CA VAL A 96 -14.48 12.81 -1.86
C VAL A 96 -13.54 14.01 -1.95
N ASP A 97 -12.34 13.83 -2.53
CA ASP A 97 -11.36 14.89 -2.74
C ASP A 97 -10.77 14.82 -4.17
N PRO A 98 -11.10 15.76 -5.06
CA PRO A 98 -10.52 15.84 -6.41
C PRO A 98 -8.99 15.96 -6.42
N ARG A 99 -8.38 16.47 -5.34
CA ARG A 99 -6.92 16.57 -5.21
C ARG A 99 -6.27 15.19 -5.09
N ALA A 100 -6.99 14.21 -4.53
CA ALA A 100 -6.52 12.84 -4.44
C ALA A 100 -6.34 12.22 -5.84
N LEU A 101 -7.22 12.53 -6.79
CA LEU A 101 -7.07 12.08 -8.18
C LEU A 101 -5.82 12.69 -8.85
N GLN A 102 -5.53 13.96 -8.54
CA GLN A 102 -4.38 14.66 -9.07
C GLN A 102 -3.04 14.11 -8.51
N GLU A 103 -3.05 13.60 -7.27
CA GLU A 103 -1.92 12.87 -6.67
C GLU A 103 -1.83 11.41 -7.19
N ALA A 104 -2.97 10.77 -7.50
CA ALA A 104 -3.02 9.39 -7.98
C ALA A 104 -2.45 9.23 -9.40
N GLU A 105 -2.74 10.17 -10.32
CA GLU A 105 -2.32 10.09 -11.72
C GLU A 105 -0.81 9.86 -11.91
N PRO A 106 0.10 10.67 -11.31
CA PRO A 106 1.54 10.44 -11.47
C PRO A 106 1.99 9.10 -10.85
N LEU A 107 1.36 8.65 -9.76
CA LEU A 107 1.66 7.35 -9.15
C LEU A 107 1.25 6.18 -10.06
N CYS A 108 0.07 6.24 -10.68
CA CYS A 108 -0.37 5.25 -11.66
C CYS A 108 0.61 5.17 -12.85
N ARG A 109 1.02 6.32 -13.39
CA ARG A 109 2.00 6.36 -14.48
C ARG A 109 3.34 5.76 -14.08
N GLU A 110 3.83 6.10 -12.89
CA GLU A 110 5.10 5.57 -12.37
C GLU A 110 5.05 4.05 -12.20
N ALA A 111 3.97 3.54 -11.57
CA ALA A 111 3.77 2.11 -11.38
C ALA A 111 3.67 1.39 -12.72
N LEU A 112 2.89 1.88 -13.67
CA LEU A 112 2.75 1.27 -14.99
C LEU A 112 4.08 1.23 -15.76
N ALA A 113 4.81 2.34 -15.76
CA ALA A 113 6.12 2.41 -16.40
C ALA A 113 7.11 1.43 -15.76
N GLY A 114 7.16 1.39 -14.42
CA GLY A 114 8.03 0.47 -13.70
C GLY A 114 7.66 -0.99 -13.89
N CYS A 115 6.36 -1.31 -13.87
CA CYS A 115 5.89 -2.67 -14.10
C CYS A 115 6.20 -3.15 -15.52
N ARG A 116 6.15 -2.29 -16.54
CA ARG A 116 6.56 -2.62 -17.91
C ARG A 116 8.06 -2.88 -18.06
N GLU A 117 8.88 -2.17 -17.29
CA GLU A 117 10.34 -2.37 -17.31
C GLU A 117 10.75 -3.64 -16.57
N VAL A 118 10.10 -3.94 -15.45
CA VAL A 118 10.51 -4.99 -14.50
C VAL A 118 9.83 -6.32 -14.79
N PHE A 119 8.59 -6.25 -15.26
CA PHE A 119 7.82 -7.43 -15.61
C PHE A 119 7.49 -7.43 -17.11
N SER A 120 7.49 -8.61 -17.73
CA SER A 120 6.89 -8.75 -19.06
C SER A 120 5.43 -8.27 -19.02
N ASN A 121 4.89 -7.76 -20.13
CA ASN A 121 3.56 -7.13 -20.23
C ASN A 121 2.38 -8.01 -19.75
N ASN A 122 2.60 -9.29 -19.46
CA ASN A 122 1.60 -10.25 -18.99
C ASN A 122 1.60 -10.47 -17.46
N HIS A 123 2.40 -9.74 -16.68
CA HIS A 123 2.46 -9.95 -15.23
C HIS A 123 1.25 -9.34 -14.50
N PRO A 124 0.67 -10.01 -13.48
CA PRO A 124 -0.52 -9.55 -12.76
C PRO A 124 -0.42 -8.13 -12.20
N ASP A 125 0.78 -7.72 -11.77
CA ASP A 125 1.02 -6.37 -11.24
C ASP A 125 1.11 -5.30 -12.34
N THR A 126 1.41 -5.68 -13.59
CA THR A 126 1.31 -4.79 -14.76
C THR A 126 -0.16 -4.60 -15.16
N LEU A 127 -0.98 -5.64 -15.04
CA LEU A 127 -2.41 -5.59 -15.40
C LEU A 127 -3.26 -4.77 -14.41
N LYS A 128 -2.87 -4.71 -13.13
CA LYS A 128 -3.55 -3.85 -12.14
C LYS A 128 -3.30 -2.35 -12.34
N ALA A 129 -2.31 -1.98 -13.15
CA ALA A 129 -1.92 -0.60 -13.41
C ALA A 129 -2.50 -0.02 -14.73
N VAL A 130 -3.33 -0.79 -15.46
CA VAL A 130 -4.01 -0.40 -16.72
C VAL A 130 -5.52 -0.34 -16.48
#